data_AF-A0A6N7VR92-F1
#
_entry.id   AF-A0A6N7VR92-F1
#
_cell.length_a   1.000
_cell.length_b   1.000
_cell.length_c   1.000
_cell.angle_alpha   90.00
_cell.angle_beta   90.00
_cell.angle_gamma   90.00
#
_symmetry.space_group_name_H-M   'P 1'
#
loop_
_entity.id
_entity.type
_entity.pdbx_description
1 polymer ?
#
loop_
_entity_poly.entity_id
_entity_poly.type
_entity_poly.pdbx_seq_one_letter_code
_entity_poly.pdbx_strand_id
1 'polypeptide(L)'
;MRRARMTLCAIVALTVLTGCTAVFSPQSSNTTSPQSTPAEKPPTIERVTEDVARGPVEIQGLSGQRIIDSTHNAEARFAYLPGSDQFNQALAELVKQQLDINAEEQESTYFPQVHPADWQLQNRGCIPGTTFRPASEILANPDVSPTDGQRLSITCDVVIASGPVFAERLRVVKGDAQAVTLDTSETLFTHRDTGEVARGSALFSPEALPLTLQQVLDNMGPSVTFLPPQSGGPENPADFLAQTISDVHFDEDGNLIFAVTDAFTGALTNAASYPSEALFQIPAQIASDYLTPLGTAISEALASHTPPSPITATSPGQAYTNCSLTPCVALTFDDGPAARTPEVLEILASHDSAATFYLLGVNAANYPEIVKQIADSGNELGNHSWGHPDLTTLGPAGVVEEIQSTNQAIADASGITPATMRPPYGSFNQQTLDAAGMPAMRWSIDTNDWQKPGVGEIVNRAVNPAIPGDVILIHDIHDQSVDAVPGIVEGLRARGFTLVTVSQLFAGLLEPGSVYYGGSVDFG
;
A
#
# COMPACT_ATOMS: atom_id res chain seq x y z
N MET A 1 -49.30 18.88 -40.32
CA MET A 1 -49.22 19.94 -41.36
C MET A 1 -47.80 20.48 -41.38
N ARG A 2 -47.09 20.78 -42.48
CA ARG A 2 -47.24 20.62 -43.96
C ARG A 2 -45.92 19.98 -44.46
N ARG A 3 -45.90 19.15 -45.53
CA ARG A 3 -45.55 19.48 -46.94
C ARG A 3 -44.54 20.64 -47.14
N ALA A 4 -43.59 20.62 -48.09
CA ALA A 4 -43.00 19.58 -48.98
C ALA A 4 -41.94 20.23 -49.92
N ARG A 5 -41.18 19.39 -50.68
CA ARG A 5 -40.36 19.67 -51.90
C ARG A 5 -38.95 20.26 -51.67
N MET A 6 -37.85 19.68 -52.18
CA MET A 6 -37.44 19.35 -53.57
C MET A 6 -37.25 20.57 -54.49
N THR A 7 -36.01 20.77 -54.97
CA THR A 7 -35.73 21.23 -56.35
C THR A 7 -34.36 20.70 -56.79
N LEU A 8 -34.30 20.17 -58.01
CA LEU A 8 -33.11 19.67 -58.71
C LEU A 8 -32.63 20.77 -59.68
N CYS A 9 -31.32 20.93 -59.91
CA CYS A 9 -30.84 21.68 -61.06
C CYS A 9 -29.56 21.09 -61.63
N ALA A 10 -29.62 20.68 -62.91
CA ALA A 10 -28.48 20.20 -63.69
C ALA A 10 -28.02 21.31 -64.65
N ILE A 11 -26.73 21.34 -64.96
CA ILE A 11 -26.18 22.14 -66.06
C ILE A 11 -25.33 21.22 -66.93
N VAL A 12 -25.59 21.24 -68.24
CA VAL A 12 -24.86 20.53 -69.29
C VAL A 12 -24.48 21.53 -70.36
N ALA A 13 -23.19 21.62 -70.68
CA ALA A 13 -22.65 22.15 -71.94
C ALA A 13 -21.13 21.88 -71.98
N LEU A 14 -20.44 21.72 -73.10
CA LEU A 14 -20.70 21.18 -74.43
C LEU A 14 -19.31 21.17 -75.10
N THR A 15 -18.95 20.03 -75.69
CA THR A 15 -17.72 19.72 -76.46
C THR A 15 -17.07 20.82 -77.33
N VAL A 16 -15.74 20.76 -77.45
CA VAL A 16 -15.04 20.88 -78.76
C VAL A 16 -13.91 19.83 -78.83
N LEU A 17 -13.81 19.11 -79.96
CA LEU A 17 -12.69 18.21 -80.27
C LEU A 17 -11.59 18.95 -81.06
N THR A 18 -10.33 18.62 -80.79
CA THR A 18 -9.26 18.61 -81.80
C THR A 18 -8.37 17.40 -81.56
N GLY A 19 -8.32 16.48 -82.53
CA GLY A 19 -7.45 15.31 -82.48
C GLY A 19 -6.11 15.57 -83.19
N CYS A 20 -5.04 14.94 -82.70
CA CYS A 20 -3.81 14.72 -83.45
C CYS A 20 -3.44 13.24 -83.36
N THR A 21 -3.10 12.64 -84.49
CA THR A 21 -2.76 11.22 -84.66
C THR A 21 -1.27 10.97 -84.47
N ALA A 22 -0.88 9.95 -83.71
CA ALA A 22 0.43 9.30 -83.89
C ALA A 22 0.46 7.84 -83.36
N VAL A 23 0.60 6.90 -84.30
CA VAL A 23 1.39 5.65 -84.22
C VAL A 23 1.28 4.76 -82.97
N PHE A 24 0.68 3.57 -83.17
CA PHE A 24 0.82 2.42 -82.28
C PHE A 24 2.27 1.90 -82.23
N SER A 25 2.77 1.63 -81.02
CA SER A 25 3.89 0.69 -80.77
C SER A 25 3.47 -0.26 -79.65
N PRO A 26 3.69 -1.59 -79.77
CA PRO A 26 3.28 -2.54 -78.75
C PRO A 26 4.29 -2.53 -77.60
N GLN A 27 3.92 -1.96 -76.45
CA GLN A 27 4.63 -2.22 -75.20
C GLN A 27 4.04 -3.43 -74.49
N SER A 28 4.94 -4.32 -74.06
CA SER A 28 4.64 -5.56 -73.35
C SER A 28 3.94 -5.31 -72.03
N SER A 29 2.89 -6.09 -71.75
CA SER A 29 2.27 -6.16 -70.44
C SER A 29 3.21 -6.82 -69.43
N ASN A 30 4.08 -6.03 -68.79
CA ASN A 30 4.76 -6.46 -67.57
C ASN A 30 3.75 -6.45 -66.43
N THR A 31 3.10 -7.60 -66.21
CA THR A 31 2.44 -7.90 -64.94
C THR A 31 3.51 -7.99 -63.85
N THR A 32 3.73 -6.90 -63.12
CA THR A 32 4.42 -6.96 -61.84
C THR A 32 3.58 -7.80 -60.89
N SER A 33 4.04 -9.02 -60.60
CA SER A 33 3.54 -9.80 -59.47
C SER A 33 3.60 -8.93 -58.20
N PRO A 34 2.60 -9.00 -57.30
CA PRO A 34 2.76 -8.40 -55.98
C PRO A 34 3.99 -9.02 -55.32
N GLN A 35 4.89 -8.19 -54.82
CA GLN A 35 5.95 -8.68 -53.94
C GLN A 35 5.27 -9.26 -52.71
N SER A 36 5.40 -10.57 -52.53
CA SER A 36 5.06 -11.20 -51.26
C SER A 36 5.98 -10.60 -50.20
N THR A 37 5.41 -9.82 -49.28
CA THR A 37 6.03 -9.64 -47.96
C THR A 37 6.35 -11.04 -47.42
N PRO A 38 7.55 -11.26 -46.86
CA PRO A 38 7.81 -12.49 -46.10
C PRO A 38 6.66 -12.69 -45.10
N ALA A 39 6.16 -13.92 -44.98
CA ALA A 39 5.18 -14.21 -43.93
C ALA A 39 5.87 -13.90 -42.59
N GLU A 40 5.32 -12.92 -41.88
CA GLU A 40 5.79 -12.54 -40.55
C GLU A 40 5.70 -13.78 -39.67
N LYS A 41 6.81 -14.12 -39.00
CA LYS A 41 6.86 -15.27 -38.08
C LYS A 41 5.75 -15.03 -37.04
N PRO A 42 4.90 -16.02 -36.73
CA PRO A 42 3.90 -15.82 -35.67
C PRO A 42 4.63 -15.40 -34.39
N PRO A 43 4.09 -14.43 -33.62
CA PRO A 43 4.67 -14.02 -32.36
C PRO A 43 4.85 -15.24 -31.44
N THR A 44 6.00 -15.29 -30.77
CA THR A 44 6.39 -16.34 -29.82
C THR A 44 7.07 -15.67 -28.63
N ILE A 45 7.24 -16.39 -27.53
CA ILE A 45 8.17 -15.96 -26.48
C ILE A 45 9.58 -15.83 -27.09
N GLU A 46 10.28 -14.76 -26.77
CA GLU A 46 11.66 -14.50 -27.22
C GLU A 46 12.55 -14.24 -25.99
N ARG A 47 13.82 -14.65 -26.06
CA ARG A 47 14.79 -14.37 -25.01
C ARG A 47 15.37 -12.97 -25.18
N VAL A 48 15.36 -12.17 -24.11
CA VAL A 48 15.90 -10.80 -24.09
C VAL A 48 17.15 -10.68 -23.21
N THR A 49 17.82 -9.53 -23.28
CA THR A 49 19.08 -9.25 -22.57
C THR A 49 18.99 -8.12 -21.56
N GLU A 50 17.89 -7.38 -21.53
CA GLU A 50 17.67 -6.21 -20.68
C GLU A 50 16.31 -6.36 -19.97
N ASP A 51 16.26 -5.99 -18.68
CA ASP A 51 15.04 -5.99 -17.88
C ASP A 51 14.32 -4.64 -18.09
N VAL A 52 13.42 -4.59 -19.08
CA VAL A 52 12.76 -3.35 -19.52
C VAL A 52 11.38 -3.23 -18.88
N ALA A 53 11.34 -2.94 -17.58
CA ALA A 53 10.08 -2.64 -16.91
C ALA A 53 9.54 -1.26 -17.31
N ARG A 54 8.21 -1.11 -17.29
CA ARG A 54 7.53 0.17 -17.55
C ARG A 54 8.01 1.27 -16.58
N GLY A 55 8.22 2.49 -17.07
CA GLY A 55 8.70 3.61 -16.26
C GLY A 55 7.73 4.06 -15.15
N PRO A 56 8.22 4.91 -14.22
CA PRO A 56 7.43 5.39 -13.09
C PRO A 56 6.26 6.27 -13.53
N VAL A 57 5.08 6.02 -12.95
CA VAL A 57 3.84 6.76 -13.17
C VAL A 57 3.57 7.68 -11.98
N GLU A 58 3.54 9.00 -12.21
CA GLU A 58 3.14 9.94 -11.16
C GLU A 58 1.62 9.90 -10.92
N ILE A 59 1.22 9.55 -9.69
CA ILE A 59 -0.16 9.59 -9.24
C ILE A 59 -0.26 10.22 -7.84
N GLN A 60 -1.31 11.01 -7.62
CA GLN A 60 -1.55 11.74 -6.38
C GLN A 60 -2.54 10.99 -5.48
N GLY A 61 -2.42 11.19 -4.17
CA GLY A 61 -3.32 10.60 -3.17
C GLY A 61 -2.90 9.24 -2.60
N LEU A 62 -1.68 8.76 -2.91
CA LEU A 62 -1.10 7.60 -2.21
C LEU A 62 -0.60 7.98 -0.81
N SER A 63 -0.66 7.04 0.13
CA SER A 63 -0.18 7.20 1.50
C SER A 63 1.22 6.61 1.64
N GLY A 64 2.23 7.45 1.34
CA GLY A 64 3.64 7.08 1.37
C GLY A 64 4.14 6.65 2.76
N GLN A 65 4.95 5.60 2.80
CA GLN A 65 5.54 5.01 4.01
C GLN A 65 7.06 4.96 3.90
N ARG A 66 7.75 5.50 4.91
CA ARG A 66 9.21 5.40 5.06
C ARG A 66 9.54 4.82 6.42
N ILE A 67 10.34 3.77 6.42
CA ILE A 67 10.86 3.09 7.62
C ILE A 67 12.37 3.28 7.61
N ILE A 68 12.93 3.67 8.76
CA ILE A 68 14.37 3.59 8.99
C ILE A 68 14.58 2.69 10.20
N ASP A 69 15.32 1.61 9.97
CA ASP A 69 15.79 0.68 10.99
C ASP A 69 17.29 0.92 11.20
N SER A 70 17.57 1.68 12.25
CA SER A 70 18.94 2.01 12.67
C SER A 70 19.67 0.83 13.34
N THR A 71 18.94 -0.18 13.80
CA THR A 71 19.49 -1.36 14.49
C THR A 71 20.08 -2.35 13.50
N HIS A 72 19.36 -2.62 12.40
CA HIS A 72 19.77 -3.60 11.37
C HIS A 72 20.27 -2.93 10.08
N ASN A 73 20.49 -1.60 10.12
CA ASN A 73 21.00 -0.77 9.04
C ASN A 73 20.19 -0.91 7.73
N ALA A 74 18.89 -0.66 7.82
CA ALA A 74 17.95 -0.77 6.70
C ALA A 74 17.09 0.49 6.54
N GLU A 75 16.77 0.83 5.30
CA GLU A 75 15.70 1.79 4.96
C GLU A 75 14.69 1.13 4.02
N ALA A 76 13.40 1.42 4.20
CA ALA A 76 12.34 1.02 3.29
C ALA A 76 11.43 2.18 2.90
N ARG A 77 11.03 2.22 1.62
CA ARG A 77 10.02 3.11 1.06
C ARG A 77 9.01 2.31 0.24
N PHE A 78 7.72 2.62 0.43
CA PHE A 78 6.56 2.02 -0.25
C PHE A 78 5.36 2.96 -0.15
N ALA A 79 4.26 2.71 -0.85
CA ALA A 79 3.11 3.62 -0.86
C ALA A 79 1.74 2.90 -0.83
N TYR A 80 1.03 2.99 0.30
CA TYR A 80 -0.32 2.44 0.37
C TYR A 80 -1.29 3.15 -0.58
N LEU A 81 -2.16 2.36 -1.20
CA LEU A 81 -3.27 2.78 -2.05
C LEU A 81 -4.56 2.86 -1.20
N PRO A 82 -5.08 4.06 -0.91
CA PRO A 82 -6.30 4.21 -0.10
C PRO A 82 -7.51 3.45 -0.66
N GLY A 83 -8.23 2.76 0.25
CA GLY A 83 -9.37 1.92 -0.10
C GLY A 83 -9.02 0.60 -0.81
N SER A 84 -7.78 0.11 -0.68
CA SER A 84 -7.32 -1.16 -1.28
C SER A 84 -6.56 -2.02 -0.26
N ASP A 85 -7.22 -2.33 0.86
CA ASP A 85 -6.60 -2.91 2.05
C ASP A 85 -5.92 -4.26 1.80
N GLN A 86 -6.45 -5.11 0.91
CA GLN A 86 -5.79 -6.37 0.54
C GLN A 86 -4.45 -6.14 -0.17
N PHE A 87 -4.36 -5.10 -1.01
CA PHE A 87 -3.12 -4.71 -1.68
C PHE A 87 -2.13 -4.12 -0.66
N ASN A 88 -2.62 -3.22 0.20
CA ASN A 88 -1.82 -2.60 1.25
C ASN A 88 -1.27 -3.63 2.25
N GLN A 89 -2.07 -4.65 2.57
CA GLN A 89 -1.64 -5.78 3.40
C GLN A 89 -0.54 -6.59 2.72
N ALA A 90 -0.74 -7.03 1.48
CA ALA A 90 0.28 -7.80 0.75
C ALA A 90 1.58 -7.00 0.57
N LEU A 91 1.49 -5.68 0.36
CA LEU A 91 2.63 -4.77 0.27
C LEU A 91 3.36 -4.64 1.62
N ALA A 92 2.62 -4.50 2.72
CA ALA A 92 3.20 -4.44 4.08
C ALA A 92 3.87 -5.76 4.46
N GLU A 93 3.24 -6.89 4.14
CA GLU A 93 3.81 -8.24 4.37
C GLU A 93 5.12 -8.44 3.59
N LEU A 94 5.18 -7.99 2.33
CA LEU A 94 6.41 -8.00 1.52
C LEU A 94 7.54 -7.20 2.17
N VAL A 95 7.27 -5.94 2.57
CA VAL A 95 8.29 -5.08 3.18
C VAL A 95 8.72 -5.63 4.55
N LYS A 96 7.78 -6.08 5.39
CA LYS A 96 8.08 -6.69 6.69
C LYS A 96 8.95 -7.94 6.52
N GLN A 97 8.62 -8.83 5.60
CA GLN A 97 9.40 -10.05 5.33
C GLN A 97 10.88 -9.75 5.05
N GLN A 98 11.18 -8.70 4.27
CA GLN A 98 12.56 -8.35 3.92
C GLN A 98 13.31 -7.70 5.11
N LEU A 99 12.61 -6.94 5.95
CA LEU A 99 13.18 -6.39 7.19
C LEU A 99 13.45 -7.49 8.23
N ASP A 100 12.51 -8.43 8.38
CA ASP A 100 12.64 -9.60 9.26
C ASP A 100 13.83 -10.48 8.85
N ILE A 101 13.94 -10.85 7.57
CA ILE A 101 15.11 -11.60 7.04
C ILE A 101 16.42 -10.88 7.33
N ASN A 102 16.47 -9.56 7.14
CA ASN A 102 17.68 -8.77 7.38
C ASN A 102 18.05 -8.66 8.88
N ALA A 103 17.07 -8.74 9.78
CA ALA A 103 17.28 -8.81 11.22
C ALA A 103 17.70 -10.21 11.69
N GLU A 104 17.08 -11.27 11.13
CA GLU A 104 17.42 -12.67 11.40
C GLU A 104 18.87 -13.00 10.99
N GLU A 105 19.33 -12.51 9.85
CA GLU A 105 20.74 -12.60 9.41
C GLU A 105 21.73 -11.93 10.39
N GLN A 106 21.23 -11.08 11.30
CA GLN A 106 21.98 -10.38 12.34
C GLN A 106 21.68 -10.93 13.75
N GLU A 107 21.11 -12.15 13.84
CA GLU A 107 20.72 -12.83 15.07
C GLU A 107 19.74 -12.01 15.94
N SER A 108 18.85 -11.25 15.30
CA SER A 108 17.94 -10.29 15.91
C SER A 108 16.53 -10.36 15.30
N THR A 109 15.62 -9.48 15.74
CA THR A 109 14.24 -9.37 15.27
C THR A 109 13.93 -7.91 14.95
N TYR A 110 13.24 -7.66 13.85
CA TYR A 110 12.80 -6.32 13.49
C TYR A 110 11.68 -5.85 14.44
N PHE A 111 11.82 -4.62 14.94
CA PHE A 111 10.75 -3.90 15.62
C PHE A 111 10.67 -2.47 15.08
N PRO A 112 9.47 -1.88 14.95
CA PRO A 112 9.31 -0.48 14.55
C PRO A 112 10.11 0.46 15.46
N GLN A 113 10.80 1.42 14.85
CA GLN A 113 11.67 2.37 15.55
C GLN A 113 11.18 3.81 15.39
N VAL A 114 11.51 4.63 16.39
CA VAL A 114 11.20 6.06 16.44
C VAL A 114 12.49 6.85 16.65
N HIS A 115 12.53 8.01 16.02
CA HIS A 115 13.77 8.76 15.79
C HIS A 115 13.73 10.12 16.48
N PRO A 116 14.87 10.83 16.57
CA PRO A 116 14.90 12.25 16.89
C PRO A 116 14.07 13.09 15.89
N ALA A 117 13.46 14.17 16.35
CA ALA A 117 12.52 14.97 15.54
C ALA A 117 13.18 15.72 14.36
N ASP A 118 14.51 15.83 14.32
CA ASP A 118 15.27 16.47 13.24
C ASP A 118 15.57 15.54 12.05
N TRP A 119 15.12 14.28 12.09
CA TRP A 119 15.29 13.29 10.99
C TRP A 119 14.38 13.53 9.77
N GLN A 120 13.49 14.53 9.82
CA GLN A 120 12.68 15.00 8.67
C GLN A 120 11.92 13.88 7.92
N LEU A 121 11.32 12.93 8.66
CA LEU A 121 10.55 11.79 8.15
C LEU A 121 9.18 12.17 7.54
N GLN A 122 9.07 13.37 6.99
CA GLN A 122 7.87 13.92 6.35
C GLN A 122 7.75 13.48 4.89
N ASN A 123 8.87 13.33 4.16
CA ASN A 123 8.87 12.79 2.80
C ASN A 123 8.90 11.26 2.82
N ARG A 124 7.72 10.65 2.98
CA ARG A 124 7.57 9.20 3.19
C ARG A 124 7.41 8.36 1.91
N GLY A 125 7.02 8.95 0.78
CA GLY A 125 6.66 8.18 -0.42
C GLY A 125 7.83 7.57 -1.21
N CYS A 126 7.46 6.88 -2.30
CA CYS A 126 8.37 6.47 -3.37
C CYS A 126 9.10 7.67 -3.97
N ILE A 127 10.32 7.43 -4.46
CA ILE A 127 11.10 8.42 -5.19
C ILE A 127 11.13 7.98 -6.66
N PRO A 128 10.42 8.68 -7.58
CA PRO A 128 10.26 8.25 -8.96
C PRO A 128 11.56 7.85 -9.67
N GLY A 129 11.51 6.70 -10.33
CA GLY A 129 12.58 6.13 -11.13
C GLY A 129 13.72 5.52 -10.30
N THR A 130 13.51 5.19 -9.02
CA THR A 130 14.59 4.65 -8.17
C THR A 130 14.78 3.15 -8.37
N THR A 131 13.70 2.37 -8.54
CA THR A 131 13.77 0.93 -8.82
C THR A 131 14.46 0.60 -10.15
N PHE A 132 14.62 1.59 -11.04
CA PHE A 132 15.26 1.47 -12.35
C PHE A 132 16.76 1.82 -12.35
N ARG A 133 17.29 2.34 -11.24
CA ARG A 133 18.72 2.73 -11.15
C ARG A 133 19.60 1.50 -10.98
N PRO A 134 20.90 1.57 -11.32
CA PRO A 134 21.86 0.56 -10.89
C PRO A 134 21.83 0.37 -9.37
N ALA A 135 21.89 -0.87 -8.88
CA ALA A 135 21.89 -1.17 -7.44
C ALA A 135 22.97 -0.40 -6.65
N SER A 136 24.14 -0.17 -7.25
CA SER A 136 25.20 0.66 -6.66
C SER A 136 24.83 2.13 -6.50
N GLU A 137 23.99 2.69 -7.37
CA GLU A 137 23.46 4.06 -7.24
C GLU A 137 22.37 4.14 -6.17
N ILE A 138 21.58 3.08 -5.98
CA ILE A 138 20.59 2.97 -4.91
C ILE A 138 21.32 2.96 -3.55
N LEU A 139 22.31 2.07 -3.37
CA LEU A 139 23.11 1.96 -2.13
C LEU A 139 23.94 3.22 -1.81
N ALA A 140 24.27 4.02 -2.82
CA ALA A 140 25.00 5.28 -2.66
C ALA A 140 24.11 6.51 -2.40
N ASN A 141 22.78 6.37 -2.49
CA ASN A 141 21.84 7.47 -2.36
C ASN A 141 21.27 7.58 -0.92
N PRO A 142 21.64 8.60 -0.12
CA PRO A 142 21.20 8.75 1.27
C PRO A 142 19.70 9.07 1.42
N ASP A 143 18.98 9.38 0.33
CA ASP A 143 17.53 9.58 0.37
C ASP A 143 16.74 8.25 0.43
N VAL A 144 17.38 7.11 0.10
CA VAL A 144 16.72 5.78 0.01
C VAL A 144 17.53 4.63 0.62
N SER A 145 18.78 4.87 1.03
CA SER A 145 19.66 3.84 1.59
C SER A 145 20.50 4.42 2.73
N PRO A 146 20.79 3.64 3.80
CA PRO A 146 21.73 4.05 4.85
C PRO A 146 23.14 4.37 4.29
N THR A 147 23.94 5.13 5.03
CA THR A 147 25.24 5.63 4.52
C THR A 147 26.41 4.68 4.73
N ASP A 148 26.37 3.83 5.75
CA ASP A 148 27.54 3.12 6.28
C ASP A 148 27.38 1.59 6.24
N GLY A 149 28.51 0.87 6.23
CA GLY A 149 28.55 -0.60 6.33
C GLY A 149 27.75 -1.37 5.28
N GLN A 150 27.47 -2.63 5.59
CA GLN A 150 26.49 -3.47 4.90
C GLN A 150 25.09 -2.96 5.24
N ARG A 151 24.28 -2.66 4.22
CA ARG A 151 22.97 -2.01 4.35
C ARG A 151 21.91 -2.70 3.51
N LEU A 152 20.65 -2.53 3.89
CA LEU A 152 19.48 -2.88 3.08
C LEU A 152 18.76 -1.60 2.61
N SER A 153 18.36 -1.58 1.34
CA SER A 153 17.47 -0.57 0.77
C SER A 153 16.29 -1.26 0.11
N ILE A 154 15.08 -0.97 0.60
CA ILE A 154 13.84 -1.34 -0.08
C ILE A 154 13.28 -0.05 -0.68
N THR A 155 13.19 0.00 -2.00
CA THR A 155 12.70 1.17 -2.74
C THR A 155 11.52 0.78 -3.63
N CYS A 156 10.72 1.76 -4.02
CA CYS A 156 9.47 1.55 -4.72
C CYS A 156 9.29 2.51 -5.89
N ASP A 157 8.52 2.07 -6.88
CA ASP A 157 7.97 2.89 -7.95
C ASP A 157 6.55 2.43 -8.29
N VAL A 158 5.64 3.38 -8.51
CA VAL A 158 4.35 3.08 -9.14
C VAL A 158 4.61 2.86 -10.61
N VAL A 159 4.34 1.66 -11.12
CA VAL A 159 4.62 1.29 -12.54
C VAL A 159 3.34 1.15 -13.37
N ILE A 160 2.18 1.00 -12.73
CA ILE A 160 0.87 1.03 -13.41
C ILE A 160 -0.12 1.85 -12.59
N ALA A 161 -0.78 2.79 -13.26
CA ALA A 161 -2.08 3.31 -12.86
C ALA A 161 -2.90 3.54 -14.14
N SER A 162 -3.91 2.69 -14.39
CA SER A 162 -4.77 2.78 -15.58
C SER A 162 -6.16 2.26 -15.25
N GLY A 163 -7.19 3.11 -15.35
CA GLY A 163 -8.54 2.75 -14.89
C GLY A 163 -8.51 2.16 -13.46
N PRO A 164 -9.10 0.98 -13.23
CA PRO A 164 -9.11 0.33 -11.92
C PRO A 164 -7.82 -0.44 -11.59
N VAL A 165 -6.89 -0.65 -12.52
CA VAL A 165 -5.65 -1.40 -12.23
C VAL A 165 -4.54 -0.49 -11.71
N PHE A 166 -3.82 -0.99 -10.72
CA PHE A 166 -2.68 -0.35 -10.08
C PHE A 166 -1.55 -1.37 -9.88
N ALA A 167 -0.30 -0.93 -9.99
CA ALA A 167 0.85 -1.75 -9.63
C ALA A 167 2.01 -0.92 -9.06
N GLU A 168 2.61 -1.45 -8.01
CA GLU A 168 3.82 -0.93 -7.37
C GLU A 168 4.93 -1.97 -7.48
N ARG A 169 6.07 -1.56 -8.04
CA ARG A 169 7.30 -2.35 -8.08
C ARG A 169 8.09 -2.04 -6.81
N LEU A 170 8.39 -3.06 -6.03
CA LEU A 170 9.41 -2.99 -5.00
C LEU A 170 10.75 -3.49 -5.57
N ARG A 171 11.85 -2.88 -5.14
CA ARG A 171 13.21 -3.38 -5.37
C ARG A 171 14.00 -3.40 -4.08
N VAL A 172 14.60 -4.54 -3.78
CA VAL A 172 15.36 -4.82 -2.57
C VAL A 172 16.83 -4.95 -2.95
N VAL A 173 17.66 -4.05 -2.44
CA VAL A 173 19.10 -4.04 -2.67
C VAL A 173 19.84 -4.14 -1.35
N LYS A 174 20.71 -5.14 -1.21
CA LYS A 174 21.62 -5.30 -0.06
C LYS A 174 23.06 -5.23 -0.54
N GLY A 175 23.94 -4.56 0.21
CA GLY A 175 25.35 -4.47 -0.13
C GLY A 175 26.10 -3.42 0.68
N ASP A 176 27.28 -3.04 0.19
CA ASP A 176 28.11 -1.97 0.72
C ASP A 176 28.70 -1.11 -0.43
N ALA A 177 29.74 -0.30 -0.15
CA ALA A 177 30.38 0.54 -1.15
C ALA A 177 31.30 -0.23 -2.13
N GLN A 178 31.44 -1.55 -1.95
CA GLN A 178 32.35 -2.41 -2.68
C GLN A 178 31.62 -3.51 -3.47
N ALA A 179 30.50 -4.03 -2.95
CA ALA A 179 29.74 -5.11 -3.57
C ALA A 179 28.23 -5.01 -3.28
N VAL A 180 27.43 -5.35 -4.29
CA VAL A 180 26.01 -5.70 -4.14
C VAL A 180 25.93 -7.20 -3.81
N THR A 181 25.21 -7.55 -2.75
CA THR A 181 25.03 -8.93 -2.27
C THR A 181 23.61 -9.46 -2.49
N LEU A 182 22.63 -8.58 -2.66
CA LEU A 182 21.26 -8.88 -3.05
C LEU A 182 20.76 -7.78 -3.98
N ASP A 183 20.08 -8.13 -5.05
CA ASP A 183 19.38 -7.22 -5.95
C ASP A 183 18.19 -7.98 -6.54
N THR A 184 17.00 -7.77 -5.97
CA THR A 184 15.76 -8.42 -6.41
C THR A 184 14.67 -7.39 -6.58
N SER A 185 13.76 -7.61 -7.53
CA SER A 185 12.56 -6.80 -7.72
C SER A 185 11.33 -7.69 -7.65
N GLU A 186 10.22 -7.14 -7.17
CA GLU A 186 8.92 -7.81 -7.16
C GLU A 186 7.83 -6.79 -7.41
N THR A 187 6.99 -7.04 -8.41
CA THR A 187 5.87 -6.16 -8.75
C THR A 187 4.58 -6.70 -8.17
N LEU A 188 3.88 -5.88 -7.36
CA LEU A 188 2.57 -6.20 -6.80
C LEU A 188 1.49 -5.47 -7.60
N PHE A 189 0.45 -6.19 -8.00
CA PHE A 189 -0.64 -5.72 -8.85
C PHE A 189 -1.98 -5.82 -8.12
N THR A 190 -2.92 -4.92 -8.43
CA THR A 190 -4.31 -5.04 -7.98
C THR A 190 -5.31 -4.48 -9.01
N HIS A 191 -6.53 -5.03 -8.99
CA HIS A 191 -7.69 -4.48 -9.68
C HIS A 191 -8.72 -3.98 -8.65
N ARG A 192 -8.80 -2.65 -8.49
CA ARG A 192 -9.47 -1.99 -7.36
C ARG A 192 -10.96 -2.29 -7.23
N ASP A 193 -11.68 -2.51 -8.35
CA ASP A 193 -13.12 -2.77 -8.32
C ASP A 193 -13.46 -4.22 -7.91
N THR A 194 -12.51 -5.15 -8.05
CA THR A 194 -12.69 -6.57 -7.66
C THR A 194 -12.00 -6.88 -6.33
N GLY A 195 -11.04 -6.06 -5.92
CA GLY A 195 -10.17 -6.30 -4.76
C GLY A 195 -9.11 -7.37 -5.01
N GLU A 196 -8.97 -7.88 -6.24
CA GLU A 196 -8.00 -8.92 -6.59
C GLU A 196 -6.57 -8.36 -6.50
N VAL A 197 -5.65 -9.17 -5.96
CA VAL A 197 -4.24 -8.81 -5.74
C VAL A 197 -3.36 -9.98 -6.17
N ALA A 198 -2.28 -9.70 -6.90
CA ALA A 198 -1.30 -10.70 -7.29
C ALA A 198 0.13 -10.14 -7.30
N ARG A 199 1.09 -10.98 -6.92
CA ARG A 199 2.51 -10.79 -7.24
C ARG A 199 2.72 -11.11 -8.73
N GLY A 200 3.74 -10.53 -9.37
CA GLY A 200 4.02 -10.74 -10.80
C GLY A 200 4.00 -12.21 -11.24
N SER A 201 4.69 -13.09 -10.53
CA SER A 201 4.74 -14.54 -10.83
C SER A 201 3.36 -15.22 -10.86
N ALA A 202 2.36 -14.68 -10.15
CA ALA A 202 0.98 -15.17 -10.14
C ALA A 202 0.09 -14.57 -11.25
N LEU A 203 0.63 -13.71 -12.13
CA LEU A 203 -0.07 -13.24 -13.33
C LEU A 203 -0.12 -14.29 -14.45
N PHE A 204 0.72 -15.33 -14.40
CA PHE A 204 0.67 -16.43 -15.38
C PHE A 204 -0.51 -17.38 -15.12
N SER A 205 -1.27 -17.68 -16.16
CA SER A 205 -2.28 -18.75 -16.14
C SER A 205 -1.59 -20.12 -15.96
N PRO A 206 -2.03 -20.95 -15.00
CA PRO A 206 -1.52 -22.32 -14.84
C PRO A 206 -1.68 -23.18 -16.10
N GLU A 207 -2.73 -22.94 -16.88
CA GLU A 207 -3.01 -23.61 -18.15
C GLU A 207 -1.98 -23.27 -19.24
N ALA A 208 -1.35 -22.10 -19.17
CA ALA A 208 -0.34 -21.65 -20.12
C ALA A 208 1.07 -22.19 -19.80
N LEU A 209 1.36 -22.55 -18.55
CA LEU A 209 2.71 -22.98 -18.10
C LEU A 209 3.37 -24.06 -18.98
N PRO A 210 2.67 -25.11 -19.48
CA PRO A 210 3.30 -26.11 -20.35
C PRO A 210 3.74 -25.53 -21.71
N LEU A 211 3.01 -24.53 -22.23
CA LEU A 211 3.36 -23.83 -23.47
C LEU A 211 4.50 -22.82 -23.24
N THR A 212 4.46 -22.09 -22.12
CA THR A 212 5.55 -21.21 -21.69
C THR A 212 6.86 -21.99 -21.56
N LEU A 213 6.83 -23.12 -20.84
CA LEU A 213 7.97 -24.01 -20.67
C LEU A 213 8.56 -24.47 -22.01
N GLN A 214 7.72 -24.94 -22.94
CA GLN A 214 8.20 -25.41 -24.23
C GLN A 214 8.95 -24.29 -24.98
N GLN A 215 8.38 -23.08 -25.02
CA GLN A 215 9.01 -21.95 -25.72
C GLN A 215 10.25 -21.40 -24.99
N VAL A 216 10.29 -21.44 -23.65
CA VAL A 216 11.49 -21.14 -22.86
C VAL A 216 12.61 -22.11 -23.23
N LEU A 217 12.35 -23.42 -23.21
CA LEU A 217 13.33 -24.46 -23.57
C LEU A 217 13.82 -24.31 -25.02
N ASP A 218 12.91 -24.05 -25.97
CA ASP A 218 13.25 -23.83 -27.39
C ASP A 218 14.15 -22.59 -27.59
N ASN A 219 13.90 -21.50 -26.85
CA ASN A 219 14.75 -20.30 -26.85
C ASN A 219 16.09 -20.48 -26.11
N MET A 220 16.17 -21.42 -25.17
CA MET A 220 17.42 -21.77 -24.50
C MET A 220 18.31 -22.65 -25.41
N GLY A 221 17.74 -23.62 -26.12
CA GLY A 221 18.38 -24.28 -27.26
C GLY A 221 18.16 -25.80 -27.35
N PRO A 222 18.45 -26.42 -28.51
CA PRO A 222 18.01 -27.79 -28.84
C PRO A 222 18.68 -28.92 -28.06
N SER A 223 19.71 -28.63 -27.26
CA SER A 223 20.37 -29.62 -26.40
C SER A 223 19.82 -29.64 -24.98
N VAL A 224 19.05 -28.60 -24.59
CA VAL A 224 18.56 -28.39 -23.23
C VAL A 224 17.62 -29.51 -22.81
N THR A 225 17.73 -29.97 -21.57
CA THR A 225 16.83 -30.98 -20.99
C THR A 225 16.70 -30.72 -19.51
N PHE A 226 15.47 -30.69 -19.01
CA PHE A 226 15.19 -30.57 -17.60
C PHE A 226 15.49 -31.87 -16.85
N LEU A 227 16.34 -31.82 -15.83
CA LEU A 227 16.38 -32.84 -14.78
C LEU A 227 15.86 -32.23 -13.47
N PRO A 228 14.95 -32.89 -12.74
CA PRO A 228 14.50 -32.41 -11.45
C PRO A 228 15.67 -32.16 -10.48
N PRO A 229 15.60 -31.12 -9.63
CA PRO A 229 16.61 -30.88 -8.60
C PRO A 229 16.72 -32.08 -7.66
N GLN A 230 17.95 -32.42 -7.27
CA GLN A 230 18.25 -33.60 -6.44
C GLN A 230 17.77 -33.47 -4.98
N SER A 231 17.33 -32.28 -4.55
CA SER A 231 17.04 -31.95 -3.16
C SER A 231 15.84 -31.01 -3.02
N GLY A 232 14.65 -31.53 -3.28
CA GLY A 232 13.38 -30.80 -3.11
C GLY A 232 13.00 -29.92 -4.30
N GLY A 233 11.71 -29.88 -4.60
CA GLY A 233 11.13 -29.17 -5.75
C GLY A 233 10.12 -30.06 -6.51
N PRO A 234 9.19 -29.48 -7.29
CA PRO A 234 8.31 -30.23 -8.17
C PRO A 234 9.05 -31.16 -9.16
N GLU A 235 8.56 -32.39 -9.29
CA GLU A 235 8.99 -33.31 -10.37
C GLU A 235 8.45 -32.87 -11.74
N ASN A 236 7.36 -32.10 -11.77
CA ASN A 236 6.77 -31.54 -12.97
C ASN A 236 7.55 -30.29 -13.42
N PRO A 237 8.12 -30.26 -14.64
CA PRO A 237 8.92 -29.12 -15.09
C PRO A 237 8.13 -27.81 -15.24
N ALA A 238 6.81 -27.88 -15.48
CA ALA A 238 5.96 -26.68 -15.61
C ALA A 238 5.66 -26.06 -14.24
N ASP A 239 5.43 -26.89 -13.22
CA ASP A 239 5.26 -26.43 -11.84
C ASP A 239 6.60 -25.90 -11.27
N PHE A 240 7.72 -26.52 -11.66
CA PHE A 240 9.05 -26.01 -11.31
C PHE A 240 9.35 -24.67 -11.99
N LEU A 241 9.01 -24.50 -13.27
CA LEU A 241 9.10 -23.21 -13.96
C LEU A 241 8.31 -22.13 -13.20
N ALA A 242 7.05 -22.39 -12.86
CA ALA A 242 6.21 -21.43 -12.12
C ALA A 242 6.83 -21.01 -10.76
N GLN A 243 7.48 -21.93 -10.05
CA GLN A 243 8.18 -21.64 -8.79
C GLN A 243 9.51 -20.90 -8.95
N THR A 244 10.03 -20.81 -10.18
CA THR A 244 11.31 -20.17 -10.50
C THR A 244 11.18 -18.91 -11.34
N ILE A 245 9.96 -18.44 -11.59
CA ILE A 245 9.70 -17.11 -12.12
C ILE A 245 9.83 -16.10 -10.97
N SER A 246 10.85 -15.24 -11.02
CA SER A 246 11.19 -14.29 -9.95
C SER A 246 10.28 -13.05 -9.97
N ASP A 247 10.16 -12.38 -11.11
CA ASP A 247 9.25 -11.26 -11.33
C ASP A 247 8.58 -11.36 -12.71
N VAL A 248 7.41 -10.74 -12.83
CA VAL A 248 6.68 -10.59 -14.09
C VAL A 248 6.06 -9.20 -14.12
N HIS A 249 6.31 -8.47 -15.19
CA HIS A 249 5.79 -7.12 -15.37
C HIS A 249 5.59 -6.81 -16.85
N PHE A 250 5.09 -5.61 -17.13
CA PHE A 250 4.89 -5.11 -18.49
C PHE A 250 5.94 -4.05 -18.83
N ASP A 251 6.33 -3.97 -20.09
CA ASP A 251 7.08 -2.83 -20.64
C ASP A 251 6.13 -1.69 -21.09
N GLU A 252 6.67 -0.63 -21.71
CA GLU A 252 5.87 0.49 -22.24
C GLU A 252 4.98 0.12 -23.43
N ASP A 253 5.37 -0.90 -24.22
CA ASP A 253 4.63 -1.40 -25.38
C ASP A 253 3.57 -2.45 -25.00
N GLY A 254 3.50 -2.82 -23.71
CA GLY A 254 2.57 -3.81 -23.16
C GLY A 254 3.00 -5.26 -23.34
N ASN A 255 4.27 -5.51 -23.69
CA ASN A 255 4.82 -6.86 -23.70
C ASN A 255 5.04 -7.35 -22.26
N LEU A 256 4.85 -8.65 -22.02
CA LEU A 256 5.07 -9.25 -20.72
C LEU A 256 6.53 -9.69 -20.60
N ILE A 257 7.28 -9.09 -19.69
CA ILE A 257 8.65 -9.48 -19.36
C ILE A 257 8.61 -10.39 -18.13
N PHE A 258 9.37 -11.49 -18.16
CA PHE A 258 9.57 -12.36 -17.00
C PHE A 258 10.99 -12.91 -16.94
N ALA A 259 11.46 -13.13 -15.72
CA ALA A 259 12.76 -13.72 -15.44
C ALA A 259 12.62 -15.15 -14.91
N VAL A 260 13.55 -16.05 -15.25
CA VAL A 260 13.69 -17.38 -14.63
C VAL A 260 15.04 -17.51 -13.93
N THR A 261 15.02 -17.97 -12.67
CA THR A 261 16.19 -17.99 -11.78
C THR A 261 17.23 -19.06 -12.13
N ASP A 262 18.40 -18.98 -11.49
CA ASP A 262 19.49 -19.96 -11.59
C ASP A 262 19.07 -21.36 -11.13
N ALA A 263 18.11 -21.48 -10.21
CA ALA A 263 17.50 -22.75 -9.85
C ALA A 263 16.85 -23.42 -11.08
N PHE A 264 16.21 -22.66 -11.96
CA PHE A 264 15.71 -23.16 -13.24
C PHE A 264 16.84 -23.45 -14.22
N THR A 265 17.72 -22.48 -14.47
CA THR A 265 18.77 -22.64 -15.51
C THR A 265 19.80 -23.71 -15.14
N GLY A 266 20.04 -23.96 -13.85
CA GLY A 266 20.90 -24.99 -13.30
C GLY A 266 20.29 -26.40 -13.30
N ALA A 267 18.95 -26.52 -13.34
CA ALA A 267 18.26 -27.79 -13.56
C ALA A 267 18.40 -28.31 -15.03
N LEU A 268 19.04 -27.55 -15.91
CA LEU A 268 19.20 -27.85 -17.33
C LEU A 268 20.58 -28.45 -17.64
N THR A 269 20.69 -29.77 -17.59
CA THR A 269 22.01 -30.44 -17.49
C THR A 269 22.88 -30.45 -18.74
N ASN A 270 22.40 -29.90 -19.85
CA ASN A 270 23.13 -29.78 -21.11
C ASN A 270 23.43 -28.31 -21.47
N ALA A 271 23.25 -27.39 -20.52
CA ALA A 271 23.61 -25.98 -20.63
C ALA A 271 25.13 -25.79 -20.61
N ALA A 272 25.71 -25.26 -21.70
CA ALA A 272 27.14 -24.90 -21.75
C ALA A 272 27.42 -23.52 -21.09
N SER A 273 26.87 -23.31 -19.88
CA SER A 273 26.71 -22.04 -19.13
C SER A 273 25.55 -21.13 -19.61
N TYR A 274 24.49 -21.08 -18.82
CA TYR A 274 23.54 -19.95 -18.81
C TYR A 274 23.96 -18.91 -17.76
N PRO A 275 23.50 -17.65 -17.87
CA PRO A 275 23.52 -16.71 -16.75
C PRO A 275 22.72 -17.25 -15.54
N SER A 276 22.97 -16.64 -14.37
CA SER A 276 22.22 -16.89 -13.13
C SER A 276 20.76 -16.44 -13.18
N GLU A 277 20.35 -15.72 -14.23
CA GLU A 277 18.96 -15.41 -14.49
C GLU A 277 18.77 -15.22 -16.00
N ALA A 278 17.66 -15.71 -16.56
CA ALA A 278 17.36 -15.56 -17.98
C ALA A 278 16.02 -14.84 -18.18
N LEU A 279 16.07 -13.73 -18.92
CA LEU A 279 14.92 -12.89 -19.23
C LEU A 279 14.24 -13.34 -20.53
N PHE A 280 12.91 -13.32 -20.51
CA PHE A 280 12.05 -13.66 -21.63
C PHE A 280 10.94 -12.62 -21.79
N GLN A 281 10.54 -12.39 -23.03
CA GLN A 281 9.49 -11.46 -23.42
C GLN A 281 8.38 -12.21 -24.15
N ILE A 282 7.13 -11.96 -23.75
CA ILE A 282 5.93 -12.39 -24.47
C ILE A 282 5.36 -11.16 -25.19
N PRO A 283 5.29 -11.15 -26.53
CA PRO A 283 4.74 -10.02 -27.28
C PRO A 283 3.30 -9.70 -26.87
N ALA A 284 2.97 -8.42 -26.75
CA ALA A 284 1.67 -7.91 -26.31
C ALA A 284 0.47 -8.53 -27.08
N GLN A 285 0.68 -8.89 -28.36
CA GLN A 285 -0.35 -9.45 -29.23
C GLN A 285 -0.78 -10.89 -28.87
N ILE A 286 0.01 -11.60 -28.05
CA ILE A 286 -0.31 -12.95 -27.55
C ILE A 286 -0.32 -13.03 -26.03
N ALA A 287 0.04 -11.97 -25.30
CA ALA A 287 0.19 -11.98 -23.85
C ALA A 287 -1.07 -12.48 -23.12
N SER A 288 -2.27 -12.14 -23.63
CA SER A 288 -3.55 -12.62 -23.09
C SER A 288 -3.68 -14.14 -23.00
N ASP A 289 -3.03 -14.89 -23.89
CA ASP A 289 -3.08 -16.36 -23.91
C ASP A 289 -2.26 -17.00 -22.77
N TYR A 290 -1.44 -16.20 -22.08
CA TYR A 290 -0.57 -16.61 -20.98
C TYR A 290 -1.00 -16.10 -19.61
N LEU A 291 -1.99 -15.20 -19.56
CA LEU A 291 -2.31 -14.41 -18.36
C LEU A 291 -3.54 -14.93 -17.61
N THR A 292 -3.57 -14.70 -16.31
CA THR A 292 -4.78 -14.82 -15.48
C THR A 292 -5.81 -13.75 -15.86
N PRO A 293 -7.06 -13.82 -15.35
CA PRO A 293 -8.05 -12.75 -15.55
C PRO A 293 -7.55 -11.37 -15.11
N LEU A 294 -6.85 -11.27 -13.97
CA LEU A 294 -6.19 -10.04 -13.53
C LEU A 294 -5.10 -9.59 -14.50
N GLY A 295 -4.20 -10.48 -14.91
CA GLY A 295 -3.16 -10.18 -15.89
C GLY A 295 -3.73 -9.66 -17.23
N THR A 296 -4.82 -10.27 -17.69
CA THR A 296 -5.56 -9.85 -18.89
C THR A 296 -6.16 -8.46 -18.71
N ALA A 297 -6.84 -8.19 -17.58
CA ALA A 297 -7.40 -6.87 -17.28
C ALA A 297 -6.32 -5.78 -17.21
N ILE A 298 -5.13 -6.09 -16.70
CA ILE A 298 -3.97 -5.19 -16.72
C ILE A 298 -3.52 -4.92 -18.16
N SER A 299 -3.32 -5.96 -18.96
CA SER A 299 -2.91 -5.83 -20.38
C SER A 299 -3.91 -5.00 -21.19
N GLU A 300 -5.21 -5.23 -21.02
CA GLU A 300 -6.28 -4.46 -21.66
C GLU A 300 -6.26 -2.98 -21.22
N ALA A 301 -6.10 -2.71 -19.92
CA ALA A 301 -6.04 -1.35 -19.38
C ALA A 301 -4.78 -0.58 -19.83
N LEU A 302 -3.65 -1.28 -20.01
CA LEU A 302 -2.44 -0.70 -20.60
C LEU A 302 -2.68 -0.34 -22.07
N ALA A 303 -3.17 -1.28 -22.88
CA ALA A 303 -3.45 -1.08 -24.30
C ALA A 303 -4.48 0.04 -24.55
N SER A 304 -5.51 0.16 -23.71
CA SER A 304 -6.56 1.18 -23.86
C SER A 304 -6.15 2.59 -23.42
N HIS A 305 -5.00 2.76 -22.77
CA HIS A 305 -4.52 4.04 -22.22
C HIS A 305 -5.56 4.74 -21.33
N THR A 306 -6.30 3.97 -20.54
CA THR A 306 -7.37 4.49 -19.67
C THR A 306 -6.76 5.38 -18.57
N PRO A 307 -7.29 6.60 -18.32
CA PRO A 307 -6.80 7.41 -17.21
C PRO A 307 -7.01 6.70 -15.87
N PRO A 308 -6.14 6.89 -14.86
CA PRO A 308 -6.33 6.29 -13.53
C PRO A 308 -7.71 6.60 -12.95
N SER A 309 -8.39 5.60 -12.39
CA SER A 309 -9.58 5.83 -11.56
C SER A 309 -9.19 6.68 -10.35
N PRO A 310 -9.98 7.70 -9.96
CA PRO A 310 -9.65 8.56 -8.83
C PRO A 310 -9.32 7.77 -7.55
N ILE A 311 -8.28 8.20 -6.84
CA ILE A 311 -7.99 7.70 -5.49
C ILE A 311 -8.80 8.57 -4.52
N THR A 312 -9.80 7.97 -3.88
CA THR A 312 -10.54 8.61 -2.80
C THR A 312 -9.71 8.48 -1.53
N ALA A 313 -9.32 9.61 -0.92
CA ALA A 313 -8.62 9.59 0.35
C ALA A 313 -9.49 8.91 1.42
N THR A 314 -8.92 7.91 2.10
CA THR A 314 -9.49 7.32 3.31
C THR A 314 -9.13 8.20 4.49
N SER A 315 -10.05 8.42 5.43
CA SER A 315 -9.72 9.15 6.67
C SER A 315 -8.67 8.38 7.47
N PRO A 316 -7.73 9.03 8.17
CA PRO A 316 -6.59 8.34 8.79
C PRO A 316 -6.97 7.19 9.74
N GLY A 317 -8.07 7.33 10.49
CA GLY A 317 -8.55 6.29 11.42
C GLY A 317 -9.31 5.13 10.77
N GLN A 318 -9.54 5.21 9.45
CA GLN A 318 -10.07 4.14 8.60
C GLN A 318 -9.02 3.63 7.60
N ALA A 319 -7.86 4.27 7.51
CA ALA A 319 -6.80 3.88 6.59
C ALA A 319 -6.11 2.59 7.04
N TYR A 320 -5.74 1.74 6.08
CA TYR A 320 -4.88 0.59 6.36
C TYR A 320 -3.61 1.04 7.09
N THR A 321 -3.34 0.42 8.23
CA THR A 321 -2.11 0.63 9.00
C THR A 321 -1.63 -0.71 9.53
N ASN A 322 -0.32 -0.94 9.47
CA ASN A 322 0.33 -2.10 10.08
C ASN A 322 1.29 -1.62 11.17
N CYS A 323 0.91 -1.83 12.43
CA CYS A 323 1.66 -1.38 13.60
C CYS A 323 2.80 -2.31 14.03
N SER A 324 2.91 -3.53 13.48
CA SER A 324 4.13 -4.34 13.61
C SER A 324 5.19 -4.00 12.55
N LEU A 325 4.81 -3.23 11.52
CA LEU A 325 5.71 -2.69 10.50
C LEU A 325 6.04 -1.20 10.69
N THR A 326 5.12 -0.39 11.20
CA THR A 326 5.29 1.07 11.35
C THR A 326 5.09 1.52 12.80
N PRO A 327 5.84 2.54 13.27
CA PRO A 327 5.77 2.97 14.67
C PRO A 327 4.45 3.69 14.97
N CYS A 328 3.45 2.94 15.44
CA CYS A 328 2.15 3.49 15.80
C CYS A 328 2.12 4.09 17.22
N VAL A 329 1.29 5.11 17.41
CA VAL A 329 0.90 5.66 18.72
C VAL A 329 -0.56 6.12 18.69
N ALA A 330 -1.31 5.85 19.75
CA ALA A 330 -2.69 6.32 19.87
C ALA A 330 -2.79 7.58 20.72
N LEU A 331 -3.25 8.68 20.12
CA LEU A 331 -3.61 9.90 20.82
C LEU A 331 -5.06 9.76 21.33
N THR A 332 -5.30 9.99 22.61
CA THR A 332 -6.63 9.80 23.21
C THR A 332 -7.09 11.00 24.04
N PHE A 333 -8.37 11.35 23.90
CA PHE A 333 -8.99 12.51 24.53
C PHE A 333 -10.17 12.09 25.41
N ASP A 334 -10.15 12.47 26.69
CA ASP A 334 -11.18 12.16 27.69
C ASP A 334 -12.07 13.39 27.99
N ASP A 335 -13.19 13.15 28.70
CA ASP A 335 -14.21 14.11 29.17
C ASP A 335 -15.04 14.87 28.11
N GLY A 336 -14.65 14.84 26.84
CA GLY A 336 -15.38 15.49 25.75
C GLY A 336 -16.78 14.91 25.46
N PRO A 337 -17.48 15.43 24.43
CA PRO A 337 -17.10 16.58 23.60
C PRO A 337 -17.29 17.92 24.32
N ALA A 338 -16.54 18.93 23.90
CA ALA A 338 -16.62 20.30 24.37
C ALA A 338 -16.55 21.31 23.20
N ALA A 339 -16.77 22.59 23.51
CA ALA A 339 -16.85 23.65 22.51
C ALA A 339 -15.58 23.83 21.63
N ARG A 340 -14.40 23.39 22.11
CA ARG A 340 -13.12 23.44 21.38
C ARG A 340 -12.71 22.12 20.74
N THR A 341 -13.45 21.02 20.95
CA THR A 341 -13.19 19.73 20.28
C THR A 341 -13.06 19.87 18.74
N PRO A 342 -13.87 20.69 18.03
CA PRO A 342 -13.70 20.87 16.59
C PRO A 342 -12.33 21.42 16.16
N GLU A 343 -11.64 22.21 17.00
CA GLU A 343 -10.28 22.69 16.73
C GLU A 343 -9.28 21.52 16.70
N VAL A 344 -9.43 20.56 17.63
CA VAL A 344 -8.63 19.33 17.68
C VAL A 344 -8.83 18.50 16.40
N LEU A 345 -10.07 18.40 15.90
CA LEU A 345 -10.38 17.69 14.67
C LEU A 345 -9.74 18.34 13.43
N GLU A 346 -9.72 19.68 13.34
CA GLU A 346 -9.04 20.41 12.27
C GLU A 346 -7.51 20.18 12.29
N ILE A 347 -6.91 20.16 13.48
CA ILE A 347 -5.47 19.89 13.65
C ILE A 347 -5.13 18.45 13.24
N LEU A 348 -5.94 17.46 13.62
CA LEU A 348 -5.75 16.05 13.23
C LEU A 348 -5.88 15.86 11.71
N ALA A 349 -6.91 16.46 11.11
CA ALA A 349 -7.16 16.40 9.67
C ALA A 349 -6.06 17.09 8.84
N SER A 350 -5.53 18.23 9.29
CA SER A 350 -4.44 18.94 8.58
C SER A 350 -3.08 18.20 8.65
N HIS A 351 -2.99 17.13 9.44
CA HIS A 351 -1.80 16.33 9.63
C HIS A 351 -2.00 14.85 9.28
N ASP A 352 -3.00 14.46 8.49
CA ASP A 352 -3.28 13.04 8.13
C ASP A 352 -3.12 12.10 9.34
N SER A 353 -3.77 12.45 10.46
CA SER A 353 -3.65 11.76 11.76
C SER A 353 -5.01 11.44 12.35
N ALA A 354 -5.09 10.37 13.14
CA ALA A 354 -6.30 9.99 13.88
C ALA A 354 -6.07 9.98 15.40
N ALA A 355 -7.17 10.01 16.13
CA ALA A 355 -7.24 9.91 17.58
C ALA A 355 -8.48 9.10 18.02
N THR A 356 -8.57 8.81 19.33
CA THR A 356 -9.75 8.21 19.97
C THR A 356 -10.30 9.13 21.04
N PHE A 357 -11.60 9.42 20.99
CA PHE A 357 -12.27 10.32 21.93
C PHE A 357 -13.17 9.51 22.87
N TYR A 358 -12.80 9.38 24.14
CA TYR A 358 -13.60 8.75 25.18
C TYR A 358 -14.59 9.78 25.73
N LEU A 359 -15.83 9.70 25.25
CA LEU A 359 -16.84 10.72 25.52
C LEU A 359 -17.66 10.42 26.77
N LEU A 360 -18.00 11.48 27.50
CA LEU A 360 -19.03 11.42 28.54
C LEU A 360 -20.42 11.40 27.92
N GLY A 361 -21.27 10.47 28.34
CA GLY A 361 -22.63 10.32 27.81
C GLY A 361 -23.48 11.59 27.95
N VAL A 362 -23.37 12.32 29.07
CA VAL A 362 -24.03 13.62 29.22
C VAL A 362 -23.58 14.66 28.19
N ASN A 363 -22.29 14.65 27.81
CA ASN A 363 -21.75 15.61 26.84
C ASN A 363 -22.10 15.18 25.41
N ALA A 364 -22.06 13.88 25.10
CA ALA A 364 -22.50 13.34 23.82
C ALA A 364 -23.98 13.67 23.52
N ALA A 365 -24.85 13.60 24.54
CA ALA A 365 -26.25 14.00 24.43
C ALA A 365 -26.47 15.52 24.29
N ASN A 366 -25.55 16.35 24.80
CA ASN A 366 -25.64 17.81 24.74
C ASN A 366 -25.02 18.42 23.47
N TYR A 367 -24.03 17.76 22.86
CA TYR A 367 -23.33 18.21 21.64
C TYR A 367 -23.32 17.13 20.54
N PRO A 368 -24.48 16.56 20.14
CA PRO A 368 -24.54 15.46 19.17
C PRO A 368 -23.94 15.84 17.82
N GLU A 369 -23.98 17.12 17.42
CA GLU A 369 -23.33 17.63 16.22
C GLU A 369 -21.79 17.54 16.27
N ILE A 370 -21.18 17.63 17.46
CA ILE A 370 -19.73 17.45 17.63
C ILE A 370 -19.39 15.96 17.63
N VAL A 371 -20.18 15.10 18.29
CA VAL A 371 -20.02 13.64 18.22
C VAL A 371 -20.05 13.15 16.76
N LYS A 372 -20.98 13.69 15.96
CA LYS A 372 -21.04 13.40 14.53
C LYS A 372 -19.80 13.89 13.76
N GLN A 373 -19.25 15.06 14.09
CA GLN A 373 -18.00 15.55 13.46
C GLN A 373 -16.79 14.67 13.79
N ILE A 374 -16.69 14.14 15.02
CA ILE A 374 -15.65 13.18 15.40
C ILE A 374 -15.76 11.92 14.51
N ALA A 375 -16.96 11.35 14.38
CA ALA A 375 -17.20 10.19 13.52
C ALA A 375 -16.93 10.46 12.03
N ASP A 376 -17.48 11.55 11.49
CA ASP A 376 -17.38 11.89 10.05
C ASP A 376 -15.93 12.26 9.64
N SER A 377 -15.09 12.70 10.58
CA SER A 377 -13.65 12.91 10.37
C SER A 377 -12.81 11.63 10.45
N GLY A 378 -13.43 10.48 10.76
CA GLY A 378 -12.77 9.18 10.85
C GLY A 378 -12.01 8.94 12.16
N ASN A 379 -12.29 9.72 13.21
CA ASN A 379 -11.74 9.48 14.54
C ASN A 379 -12.58 8.44 15.30
N GLU A 380 -11.96 7.69 16.20
CA GLU A 380 -12.67 6.65 16.97
C GLU A 380 -13.45 7.24 18.15
N LEU A 381 -14.64 6.69 18.38
CA LEU A 381 -15.53 7.05 19.49
C LEU A 381 -15.46 5.97 20.58
N GLY A 382 -15.01 6.37 21.76
CA GLY A 382 -14.93 5.56 22.98
C GLY A 382 -15.97 5.99 24.03
N ASN A 383 -16.25 5.10 24.98
CA ASN A 383 -17.18 5.35 26.09
C ASN A 383 -16.42 5.74 27.37
N HIS A 384 -16.76 6.87 28.01
CA HIS A 384 -16.15 7.31 29.27
C HIS A 384 -17.10 7.34 30.48
N SER A 385 -18.12 6.47 30.50
CA SER A 385 -19.30 6.55 31.38
C SER A 385 -20.24 7.73 31.07
N TRP A 386 -21.38 7.78 31.75
CA TRP A 386 -22.40 8.80 31.52
C TRP A 386 -22.06 10.09 32.27
N GLY A 387 -21.78 9.98 33.57
CA GLY A 387 -21.60 11.11 34.48
C GLY A 387 -20.21 11.24 35.14
N HIS A 388 -19.21 10.50 34.66
CA HIS A 388 -17.87 10.39 35.26
C HIS A 388 -17.80 9.94 36.75
N PRO A 389 -18.65 8.99 37.25
CA PRO A 389 -18.47 8.42 38.58
C PRO A 389 -17.28 7.44 38.61
N ASP A 390 -16.67 7.26 39.78
CA ASP A 390 -15.80 6.08 39.99
C ASP A 390 -16.68 4.82 39.97
N LEU A 391 -16.60 4.07 38.87
CA LEU A 391 -17.41 2.87 38.63
C LEU A 391 -17.25 1.81 39.73
N THR A 392 -16.12 1.78 40.45
CA THR A 392 -15.88 0.83 41.54
C THR A 392 -16.71 1.13 42.79
N THR A 393 -17.32 2.32 42.88
CA THR A 393 -18.25 2.71 43.93
C THR A 393 -19.71 2.33 43.63
N LEU A 394 -19.99 1.87 42.41
CA LEU A 394 -21.33 1.50 41.95
C LEU A 394 -21.58 0.00 42.08
N GLY A 395 -22.86 -0.39 42.17
CA GLY A 395 -23.26 -1.78 41.94
C GLY A 395 -23.34 -2.10 40.44
N PRO A 396 -23.32 -3.40 40.03
CA PRO A 396 -23.29 -3.81 38.62
C PRO A 396 -24.35 -3.15 37.73
N ALA A 397 -25.58 -2.99 38.24
CA ALA A 397 -26.65 -2.35 37.50
C ALA A 397 -26.38 -0.86 37.19
N GLY A 398 -25.70 -0.14 38.08
CA GLY A 398 -25.30 1.25 37.85
C GLY A 398 -24.15 1.37 36.84
N VAL A 399 -23.20 0.43 36.86
CA VAL A 399 -22.16 0.35 35.82
C VAL A 399 -22.79 0.08 34.45
N VAL A 400 -23.73 -0.86 34.37
CA VAL A 400 -24.49 -1.14 33.13
C VAL A 400 -25.24 0.10 32.65
N GLU A 401 -25.90 0.84 33.54
CA GLU A 401 -26.63 2.08 33.20
C GLU A 401 -25.69 3.17 32.65
N GLU A 402 -24.58 3.47 33.34
CA GLU A 402 -23.56 4.44 32.89
C GLU A 402 -23.00 4.10 31.49
N ILE A 403 -22.72 2.82 31.22
CA ILE A 403 -22.16 2.36 29.95
C ILE A 403 -23.23 2.37 28.84
N GLN A 404 -24.42 1.81 29.09
CA GLN A 404 -25.47 1.70 28.07
C GLN A 404 -26.05 3.06 27.68
N SER A 405 -26.29 3.97 28.63
CA SER A 405 -26.77 5.32 28.33
C SER A 405 -25.79 6.11 27.46
N THR A 406 -24.49 5.92 27.70
CA THR A 406 -23.41 6.56 26.93
C THR A 406 -23.29 5.97 25.53
N ASN A 407 -23.29 4.65 25.40
CA ASN A 407 -23.31 3.98 24.09
C ASN A 407 -24.54 4.40 23.26
N GLN A 408 -25.71 4.52 23.89
CA GLN A 408 -26.93 4.96 23.23
C GLN A 408 -26.82 6.42 22.73
N ALA A 409 -26.35 7.36 23.56
CA ALA A 409 -26.20 8.76 23.15
C ALA A 409 -25.19 8.94 22.01
N ILE A 410 -24.08 8.19 22.02
CA ILE A 410 -23.09 8.21 20.95
C ILE A 410 -23.66 7.61 19.66
N ALA A 411 -24.39 6.49 19.75
CA ALA A 411 -25.04 5.85 18.61
C ALA A 411 -26.17 6.69 18.01
N ASP A 412 -26.96 7.38 18.82
CA ASP A 412 -28.02 8.30 18.34
C ASP A 412 -27.45 9.52 17.60
N ALA A 413 -26.27 10.00 18.00
CA ALA A 413 -25.60 11.14 17.37
C ALA A 413 -24.83 10.78 16.08
N SER A 414 -24.18 9.61 16.05
CA SER A 414 -23.21 9.24 15.00
C SER A 414 -23.58 8.01 14.16
N GLY A 415 -24.47 7.15 14.65
CA GLY A 415 -24.69 5.80 14.11
C GLY A 415 -23.64 4.76 14.52
N ILE A 416 -22.66 5.12 15.36
CA ILE A 416 -21.56 4.27 15.81
C ILE A 416 -21.76 3.89 17.29
N THR A 417 -21.65 2.59 17.59
CA THR A 417 -21.52 2.10 18.97
C THR A 417 -20.04 2.04 19.33
N PRO A 418 -19.59 2.62 20.47
CA PRO A 418 -18.20 2.53 20.90
C PRO A 418 -17.68 1.10 21.01
N ALA A 419 -16.48 0.85 20.48
CA ALA A 419 -15.81 -0.46 20.56
C ALA A 419 -15.10 -0.67 21.90
N THR A 420 -14.68 0.41 22.57
CA THR A 420 -13.91 0.39 23.81
C THR A 420 -14.52 1.34 24.85
N MET A 421 -14.24 1.09 26.12
CA MET A 421 -14.53 2.03 27.20
C MET A 421 -13.25 2.39 27.95
N ARG A 422 -13.21 3.58 28.55
CA ARG A 422 -12.17 3.98 29.50
C ARG A 422 -12.84 4.26 30.84
N PRO A 423 -12.47 3.57 31.94
CA PRO A 423 -13.06 3.84 33.23
C PRO A 423 -12.58 5.21 33.77
N PRO A 424 -13.49 6.07 34.25
CA PRO A 424 -13.14 7.30 34.97
C PRO A 424 -12.05 7.08 36.02
N TYR A 425 -11.12 8.03 36.10
CA TYR A 425 -9.93 7.99 36.98
C TYR A 425 -8.99 6.78 36.75
N GLY A 426 -9.26 5.93 35.75
CA GLY A 426 -8.62 4.63 35.59
C GLY A 426 -9.02 3.59 36.65
N SER A 427 -10.07 3.84 37.43
CA SER A 427 -10.54 2.96 38.52
C SER A 427 -11.34 1.78 37.98
N PHE A 428 -10.88 0.55 38.24
CA PHE A 428 -11.62 -0.67 37.89
C PHE A 428 -11.41 -1.81 38.91
N ASN A 429 -12.32 -2.77 38.89
CA ASN A 429 -12.17 -4.09 39.49
C ASN A 429 -12.90 -5.13 38.61
N GLN A 430 -12.79 -6.43 38.90
CA GLN A 430 -13.41 -7.46 38.04
C GLN A 430 -14.93 -7.26 37.89
N GLN A 431 -15.63 -6.90 38.96
CA GLN A 431 -17.08 -6.67 38.91
C GLN A 431 -17.45 -5.49 38.00
N THR A 432 -16.64 -4.43 37.93
CA THR A 432 -16.90 -3.32 37.00
C THR A 432 -16.60 -3.70 35.56
N LEU A 433 -15.57 -4.52 35.31
CA LEU A 433 -15.21 -5.00 33.97
C LEU A 433 -16.30 -5.96 33.43
N ASP A 434 -16.72 -6.93 34.24
CA ASP A 434 -17.79 -7.88 33.93
C ASP A 434 -19.12 -7.16 33.65
N ALA A 435 -19.43 -6.10 34.43
CA ALA A 435 -20.65 -5.32 34.28
C ALA A 435 -20.62 -4.34 33.10
N ALA A 436 -19.44 -3.78 32.76
CA ALA A 436 -19.27 -2.94 31.59
C ALA A 436 -19.39 -3.75 30.29
N GLY A 437 -18.89 -4.99 30.27
CA GLY A 437 -19.00 -5.90 29.13
C GLY A 437 -18.27 -5.40 27.87
N MET A 438 -17.23 -4.57 28.05
CA MET A 438 -16.45 -3.94 26.99
C MET A 438 -14.95 -4.05 27.31
N PRO A 439 -14.05 -3.94 26.31
CA PRO A 439 -12.61 -3.80 26.55
C PRO A 439 -12.33 -2.47 27.25
N ALA A 440 -11.57 -2.50 28.35
CA ALA A 440 -11.19 -1.32 29.11
C ALA A 440 -9.82 -0.80 28.65
N MET A 441 -9.79 0.40 28.07
CA MET A 441 -8.57 1.06 27.60
C MET A 441 -8.10 2.12 28.59
N ARG A 442 -6.91 1.93 29.15
CA ARG A 442 -6.18 2.94 29.94
C ARG A 442 -5.16 3.65 29.05
N TRP A 443 -4.02 4.02 29.61
CA TRP A 443 -2.97 4.79 28.96
C TRP A 443 -1.61 4.40 29.56
N SER A 444 -0.55 4.54 28.77
CA SER A 444 0.84 4.35 29.18
C SER A 444 1.52 5.68 29.46
N ILE A 445 1.05 6.76 28.81
CA ILE A 445 1.53 8.13 29.02
C ILE A 445 0.39 9.00 29.54
N ASP A 446 0.61 9.61 30.71
CA ASP A 446 -0.27 10.62 31.30
C ASP A 446 0.38 12.00 31.17
N THR A 447 -0.18 12.87 30.34
CA THR A 447 0.32 14.24 30.18
C THR A 447 0.12 15.09 31.44
N ASN A 448 -0.75 14.67 32.35
CA ASN A 448 -1.17 15.41 33.54
C ASN A 448 -1.65 16.84 33.20
N ASP A 449 -2.25 17.00 32.02
CA ASP A 449 -2.78 18.25 31.48
C ASP A 449 -3.96 18.80 32.29
N TRP A 450 -4.73 17.92 32.93
CA TRP A 450 -5.75 18.22 33.94
C TRP A 450 -5.20 19.04 35.14
N GLN A 451 -3.89 18.98 35.41
CA GLN A 451 -3.21 19.83 36.42
C GLN A 451 -2.85 21.23 35.89
N LYS A 452 -3.07 21.49 34.59
CA LYS A 452 -2.76 22.74 33.86
C LYS A 452 -1.28 23.17 33.98
N PRO A 453 -0.31 22.28 33.64
CA PRO A 453 1.12 22.54 33.79
C PRO A 453 1.69 23.52 32.74
N GLY A 454 0.90 23.91 31.74
CA GLY A 454 1.32 24.76 30.62
C GLY A 454 1.60 23.95 29.34
N VAL A 455 1.23 24.55 28.19
CA VAL A 455 1.29 23.95 26.84
C VAL A 455 2.60 23.19 26.56
N GLY A 456 3.75 23.83 26.75
CA GLY A 456 5.06 23.22 26.45
C GLY A 456 5.40 22.00 27.31
N GLU A 457 4.87 21.91 28.53
CA GLU A 457 5.07 20.74 29.40
C GLU A 457 4.11 19.59 29.05
N ILE A 458 2.90 19.90 28.56
CA ILE A 458 1.98 18.90 27.99
C ILE A 458 2.61 18.27 26.74
N VAL A 459 3.14 19.11 25.82
CA VAL A 459 3.88 18.65 24.62
C VAL A 459 5.09 17.78 25.03
N ASN A 460 5.91 18.25 25.97
CA ASN A 460 7.07 17.52 26.47
C ASN A 460 6.71 16.11 26.98
N ARG A 461 5.65 16.00 27.79
CA ARG A 461 5.19 14.71 28.36
C ARG A 461 4.55 13.78 27.36
N ALA A 462 3.86 14.30 26.34
CA ALA A 462 3.30 13.49 25.27
C ALA A 462 4.37 12.99 24.29
N VAL A 463 5.26 13.88 23.84
CA VAL A 463 6.15 13.62 22.70
C VAL A 463 7.43 12.91 23.09
N ASN A 464 8.11 13.30 24.18
CA ASN A 464 9.46 12.82 24.47
C ASN A 464 9.56 11.38 25.01
N PRO A 465 8.68 10.90 25.92
CA PRO A 465 8.79 9.53 26.42
C PRO A 465 8.18 8.49 25.47
N ALA A 466 7.42 8.91 24.45
CA ALA A 466 6.67 8.01 23.57
C ALA A 466 7.55 6.98 22.85
N ILE A 467 7.08 5.74 22.88
CA ILE A 467 7.56 4.58 22.11
C ILE A 467 6.42 3.98 21.27
N PRO A 468 6.72 3.16 20.24
CA PRO A 468 5.70 2.44 19.49
C PRO A 468 4.81 1.60 20.40
N GLY A 469 3.50 1.62 20.14
CA GLY A 469 2.50 0.94 20.96
C GLY A 469 1.90 1.79 22.10
N ASP A 470 2.38 3.02 22.35
CA ASP A 470 1.86 3.86 23.44
C ASP A 470 0.44 4.38 23.20
N VAL A 471 -0.26 4.61 24.32
CA VAL A 471 -1.57 5.28 24.38
C VAL A 471 -1.43 6.51 25.28
N ILE A 472 -1.65 7.70 24.71
CA ILE A 472 -1.43 9.00 25.37
C ILE A 472 -2.76 9.58 25.86
N LEU A 473 -2.87 9.90 27.16
CA LEU A 473 -4.02 10.57 27.76
C LEU A 473 -3.90 12.10 27.71
N ILE A 474 -4.94 12.75 27.19
CA ILE A 474 -5.19 14.20 27.16
C ILE A 474 -6.70 14.44 27.44
N HIS A 475 -7.08 15.63 27.89
CA HIS A 475 -8.47 16.05 28.08
C HIS A 475 -8.75 17.28 27.20
N ASP A 476 -9.61 17.16 26.18
CA ASP A 476 -9.88 18.25 25.21
C ASP A 476 -10.81 19.36 25.77
N ILE A 477 -11.22 19.21 27.03
CA ILE A 477 -12.01 20.16 27.81
C ILE A 477 -11.19 21.33 28.41
N HIS A 478 -9.90 21.45 28.08
CA HIS A 478 -8.98 22.44 28.66
C HIS A 478 -8.22 23.22 27.59
N ASP A 479 -8.18 24.55 27.72
CA ASP A 479 -7.54 25.43 26.73
C ASP A 479 -6.07 25.05 26.47
N GLN A 480 -5.28 24.82 27.52
CA GLN A 480 -3.88 24.45 27.38
C GLN A 480 -3.66 23.09 26.71
N SER A 481 -4.64 22.19 26.78
CA SER A 481 -4.60 20.87 26.16
C SER A 481 -4.87 20.99 24.66
N VAL A 482 -5.92 21.72 24.27
CA VAL A 482 -6.22 22.04 22.86
C VAL A 482 -5.06 22.81 22.22
N ASP A 483 -4.54 23.83 22.91
CA ASP A 483 -3.40 24.64 22.46
C ASP A 483 -2.09 23.81 22.35
N ALA A 484 -2.01 22.63 22.98
CA ALA A 484 -0.87 21.72 22.90
C ALA A 484 -0.96 20.71 21.75
N VAL A 485 -2.16 20.38 21.25
CA VAL A 485 -2.36 19.37 20.20
C VAL A 485 -1.46 19.58 18.97
N PRO A 486 -1.27 20.79 18.41
CA PRO A 486 -0.40 20.99 17.24
C PRO A 486 1.04 20.51 17.51
N GLY A 487 1.64 20.94 18.63
CA GLY A 487 3.00 20.54 19.00
C GLY A 487 3.15 19.06 19.33
N ILE A 488 2.08 18.41 19.78
CA ILE A 488 2.05 16.95 20.02
C ILE A 488 2.03 16.19 18.70
N VAL A 489 1.11 16.55 17.80
CA VAL A 489 0.96 15.90 16.48
C VAL A 489 2.21 16.12 15.62
N GLU A 490 2.69 17.36 15.51
CA GLU A 490 3.94 17.69 14.80
C GLU A 490 5.13 16.95 15.40
N GLY A 491 5.28 16.97 16.74
CA GLY A 491 6.38 16.34 17.45
C GLY A 491 6.44 14.82 17.28
N LEU A 492 5.30 14.13 17.40
CA LEU A 492 5.22 12.68 17.17
C LEU A 492 5.50 12.33 15.71
N ARG A 493 4.88 13.03 14.73
CA ARG A 493 5.12 12.76 13.30
C ARG A 493 6.57 13.01 12.89
N ALA A 494 7.21 14.04 13.44
CA ALA A 494 8.62 14.35 13.21
C ALA A 494 9.56 13.24 13.72
N ARG A 495 9.21 12.57 14.83
CA ARG A 495 9.88 11.37 15.35
C ARG A 495 9.60 10.09 14.53
N GLY A 496 8.78 10.18 13.48
CA GLY A 496 8.45 9.07 12.58
C GLY A 496 7.13 8.36 12.90
N PHE A 497 6.43 8.71 13.97
CA PHE A 497 5.19 8.01 14.35
C PHE A 497 4.09 8.10 13.28
N THR A 498 3.23 7.09 13.28
CA THR A 498 1.90 7.12 12.66
C THR A 498 0.86 7.25 13.77
N LEU A 499 0.03 8.29 13.74
CA LEU A 499 -0.99 8.55 14.74
C LEU A 499 -2.28 7.81 14.35
N VAL A 500 -2.64 6.83 15.16
CA VAL A 500 -3.71 5.87 14.89
C VAL A 500 -4.82 5.94 15.94
N THR A 501 -5.97 5.35 15.64
CA THR A 501 -6.97 5.07 16.68
C THR A 501 -6.54 3.90 17.58
N VAL A 502 -7.21 3.74 18.71
CA VAL A 502 -6.98 2.62 19.63
C VAL A 502 -7.28 1.28 18.95
N SER A 503 -8.39 1.16 18.23
CA SER A 503 -8.73 -0.05 17.47
C SER A 503 -7.69 -0.39 16.39
N GLN A 504 -7.14 0.61 15.69
CA GLN A 504 -6.02 0.40 14.76
C GLN A 504 -4.74 -0.07 15.48
N LEU A 505 -4.38 0.55 16.60
CA LEU A 505 -3.16 0.24 17.37
C LEU A 505 -3.10 -1.23 17.82
N PHE A 506 -4.24 -1.79 18.19
CA PHE A 506 -4.40 -3.19 18.63
C PHE A 506 -4.93 -4.12 17.52
N ALA A 507 -5.00 -3.67 16.26
CA ALA A 507 -5.55 -4.43 15.13
C ALA A 507 -6.96 -5.04 15.39
N GLY A 508 -7.78 -4.36 16.20
CA GLY A 508 -9.09 -4.84 16.65
C GLY A 508 -9.08 -5.98 17.68
N LEU A 509 -7.92 -6.43 18.15
CA LEU A 509 -7.75 -7.56 19.09
C LEU A 509 -7.99 -7.14 20.55
N LEU A 510 -9.17 -6.59 20.82
CA LEU A 510 -9.59 -6.06 22.12
C LEU A 510 -10.78 -6.84 22.68
N GLU A 511 -10.54 -7.60 23.75
CA GLU A 511 -11.52 -8.52 24.33
C GLU A 511 -12.33 -7.88 25.47
N PRO A 512 -13.67 -8.06 25.51
CA PRO A 512 -14.50 -7.61 26.62
C PRO A 512 -14.04 -8.13 27.99
N GLY A 513 -14.06 -7.26 28.99
CA GLY A 513 -13.64 -7.60 30.36
C GLY A 513 -12.12 -7.62 30.58
N SER A 514 -11.31 -7.41 29.54
CA SER A 514 -9.85 -7.24 29.63
C SER A 514 -9.46 -5.76 29.79
N VAL A 515 -8.25 -5.51 30.31
CA VAL A 515 -7.70 -4.16 30.48
C VAL A 515 -6.40 -4.00 29.72
N TYR A 516 -6.30 -2.91 28.95
CA TYR A 516 -5.18 -2.59 28.08
C TYR A 516 -4.61 -1.21 28.46
N TYR A 517 -3.32 -0.98 28.20
CA TYR A 517 -2.62 0.24 28.63
C TYR A 517 -1.91 0.98 27.49
N GLY A 518 -1.54 0.30 26.39
CA GLY A 518 -0.48 0.78 25.51
C GLY A 518 0.91 0.46 26.09
N GLY A 519 1.95 0.54 25.27
CA GLY A 519 3.34 0.18 25.61
C GLY A 519 3.57 -1.32 25.90
N SER A 520 2.50 -2.12 25.96
CA SER A 520 2.49 -3.56 26.18
C SER A 520 1.95 -4.35 24.97
N VAL A 521 1.95 -3.72 23.79
CA VAL A 521 1.59 -4.41 22.54
C VAL A 521 2.79 -5.23 22.11
N ASP A 522 2.71 -6.53 22.30
CA ASP A 522 3.66 -7.45 21.70
C ASP A 522 3.33 -7.55 20.21
N PHE A 523 4.19 -6.99 19.36
CA PHE A 523 3.93 -6.86 17.92
C PHE A 523 4.22 -8.15 17.14
N GLY A 524 4.73 -9.20 17.81
CA GLY A 524 5.03 -10.52 17.25
C GLY A 524 6.46 -10.64 16.76
#